data_AF-A0A7J8GC12-F1
#
_entry.id   AF-A0A7J8GC12-F1
#
_cell.length_a   1.000
_cell.length_b   1.000
_cell.length_c   1.000
_cell.angle_alpha   90.00
_cell.angle_beta   90.00
_cell.angle_gamma   90.00
#
_symmetry.space_group_name_H-M   'P 1'
#
loop_
_entity.id
_entity.type
_entity.pdbx_description
1 polymer ?
#
loop_
_entity_poly.entity_id
_entity_poly.type
_entity_poly.pdbx_seq_one_letter_code
_entity_poly.pdbx_strand_id
1 'polypeptide(L)'
;MFDLNGDGEVDMEEFEQVQSIIRSQTSMGMRHRDRPTTGNTLKSGLCSALTTYFFGADLKGKLTIKNFLEFQRKLQHDVLKLEFERHDPVDGRITERQFGGMLLAYSGVQSKKLTAMQKQLKKHFKEGKGLTFQEVENFFTFLKNINDVDTALSFYHMAGASLDKATMQQVARTVAKVELSDHVCDVVFALFDCDGNGELSNKEFVSIMKQRLMRGLEKPKDMGFTRLMQAMWKCAQETAWDFALPKQ
;
A
#
# COMPACT_ATOMS: atom_id res chain seq x y z
N MET A 1 -0.66 6.00 22.50
CA MET A 1 -0.83 4.53 22.50
C MET A 1 0.50 3.82 22.72
N PHE A 2 1.61 4.31 22.15
CA PHE A 2 2.94 3.68 22.28
C PHE A 2 3.89 4.37 23.24
N ASP A 3 3.66 5.65 23.47
CA ASP A 3 4.26 6.44 24.53
C ASP A 3 3.49 6.14 25.83
N LEU A 4 4.14 5.42 26.76
CA LEU A 4 3.56 4.97 28.03
C LEU A 4 3.51 6.11 29.06
N ASN A 5 4.38 7.11 28.90
CA ASN A 5 4.54 8.21 29.84
C ASN A 5 3.79 9.49 29.40
N GLY A 6 3.33 9.56 28.16
CA GLY A 6 2.53 10.64 27.58
C GLY A 6 3.33 11.86 27.10
N ASP A 7 4.66 11.77 26.96
CA ASP A 7 5.54 12.89 26.60
C ASP A 7 5.66 13.15 25.08
N GLY A 8 5.05 12.31 24.24
CA GLY A 8 5.09 12.42 22.78
C GLY A 8 6.38 11.88 22.14
N GLU A 9 7.27 11.30 22.95
CA GLU A 9 8.51 10.66 22.55
C GLU A 9 8.47 9.17 22.89
N VAL A 10 9.32 8.37 22.23
CA VAL A 10 9.37 6.92 22.41
C VAL A 10 10.80 6.56 22.73
N ASP A 11 11.02 5.89 23.87
CA ASP A 11 12.34 5.35 24.23
C ASP A 11 12.60 3.98 23.58
N MET A 12 13.78 3.42 23.82
CA MET A 12 14.16 2.14 23.22
C MET A 12 13.31 0.97 23.72
N GLU A 13 12.94 0.94 25.00
CA GLU A 13 12.18 -0.15 25.60
C GLU A 13 10.72 -0.13 25.09
N GLU A 14 10.13 1.06 25.03
CA GLU A 14 8.82 1.30 24.43
C GLU A 14 8.83 0.91 22.95
N PHE A 15 9.87 1.31 22.20
CA PHE A 15 9.99 0.98 20.78
C PHE A 15 10.05 -0.53 20.53
N GLU A 16 10.75 -1.30 21.37
CA GLU A 16 10.75 -2.77 21.28
C GLU A 16 9.34 -3.37 21.47
N GLN A 17 8.55 -2.81 22.40
CA GLN A 17 7.16 -3.21 22.61
C GLN A 17 6.30 -2.89 21.37
N VAL A 18 6.42 -1.68 20.81
CA VAL A 18 5.73 -1.30 19.56
C VAL A 18 6.08 -2.28 18.45
N GLN A 19 7.37 -2.53 18.24
CA GLN A 19 7.84 -3.43 17.20
C GLN A 19 7.28 -4.85 17.38
N SER A 20 7.23 -5.35 18.61
CA SER A 20 6.67 -6.66 18.93
C SER A 20 5.16 -6.73 18.64
N ILE A 21 4.39 -5.72 19.09
CA ILE A 21 2.94 -5.64 18.88
C ILE A 21 2.63 -5.56 17.39
N ILE A 22 3.22 -4.61 16.66
CA ILE A 22 2.96 -4.43 15.23
C ILE A 22 3.35 -5.68 14.46
N ARG A 23 4.51 -6.30 14.77
CA ARG A 23 4.93 -7.56 14.15
C ARG A 23 3.88 -8.65 14.34
N SER A 24 3.35 -8.81 15.56
CA SER A 24 2.32 -9.81 15.85
C SER A 24 1.00 -9.60 15.09
N GLN A 25 0.74 -8.38 14.60
CA GLN A 25 -0.42 -8.06 13.78
C GLN A 25 -0.16 -8.27 12.27
N THR A 26 1.09 -8.24 11.83
CA THR A 26 1.41 -8.49 10.41
C THR A 26 1.33 -9.98 10.05
N SER A 27 0.92 -10.28 8.81
CA SER A 27 0.91 -11.65 8.30
C SER A 27 2.29 -12.33 8.32
N MET A 28 3.37 -11.54 8.24
CA MET A 28 4.75 -12.07 8.25
C MET A 28 5.18 -12.42 9.67
N GLY A 29 4.87 -11.56 10.62
CA GLY A 29 5.21 -11.78 12.03
C GLY A 29 4.42 -12.91 12.67
N MET A 30 3.13 -13.06 12.37
CA MET A 30 2.33 -14.20 12.87
C MET A 30 2.87 -15.56 12.41
N ARG A 31 3.44 -15.62 11.20
CA ARG A 31 4.06 -16.83 10.67
C ARG A 31 5.46 -17.08 11.19
N HIS A 32 6.15 -16.04 11.61
CA HIS A 32 7.54 -16.15 12.02
C HIS A 32 7.62 -17.02 13.28
N ARG A 33 8.43 -18.09 13.20
CA ARG A 33 8.83 -18.89 14.35
C ARG A 33 10.34 -18.95 14.38
N ASP A 34 10.90 -18.72 15.56
CA ASP A 34 12.33 -18.85 15.76
C ASP A 34 12.78 -20.26 15.40
N ARG A 35 13.77 -20.32 14.52
CA ARG A 35 14.37 -21.58 14.09
C ARG A 35 15.87 -21.55 14.39
N PRO A 36 16.27 -21.86 15.65
CA PRO A 36 17.67 -21.81 16.10
C PRO A 36 18.61 -22.66 15.25
N THR A 37 18.11 -23.79 14.73
CA THR A 37 18.87 -24.71 13.87
C THR A 37 19.30 -24.10 12.54
N THR A 38 18.62 -23.06 12.06
CA THR A 38 18.95 -22.35 10.81
C THR A 38 19.55 -20.96 11.06
N GLY A 39 19.71 -20.54 12.33
CA GLY A 39 20.14 -19.18 12.68
C GLY A 39 19.08 -18.08 12.43
N ASN A 40 17.95 -18.40 11.79
CA ASN A 40 16.79 -17.52 11.65
C ASN A 40 16.03 -17.41 12.97
N THR A 41 16.61 -16.67 13.92
CA THR A 41 15.99 -16.30 15.19
C THR A 41 15.90 -14.79 15.28
N LEU A 42 14.74 -14.28 15.66
CA LEU A 42 14.52 -12.86 15.90
C LEU A 42 14.66 -12.60 17.41
N LYS A 43 15.89 -12.58 17.92
CA LYS A 43 16.15 -12.20 19.31
C LYS A 43 15.85 -10.71 19.51
N SER A 44 15.32 -10.30 20.66
CA SER A 44 15.19 -8.87 21.02
C SER A 44 16.56 -8.18 20.93
N GLY A 45 16.60 -6.94 20.44
CA GLY A 45 17.83 -6.19 20.14
C GLY A 45 18.22 -6.08 18.65
N LEU A 46 17.39 -6.59 17.72
CA LEU A 46 17.75 -6.76 16.31
C LEU A 46 17.43 -5.52 15.44
N CYS A 47 18.33 -4.53 15.52
CA CYS A 47 19.05 -3.93 14.39
C CYS A 47 19.97 -2.83 14.94
N SER A 48 21.22 -3.18 15.30
CA SER A 48 22.21 -2.23 15.84
C SER A 48 22.30 -0.93 15.02
N ALA A 49 22.16 -0.99 13.69
CA ALA A 49 22.22 0.19 12.83
C ALA A 49 20.96 1.09 12.91
N LEU A 50 19.76 0.52 13.06
CA LEU A 50 18.53 1.31 13.19
C LEU A 50 18.34 1.82 14.61
N THR A 51 18.69 1.02 15.62
CA THR A 51 18.65 1.46 17.01
C THR A 51 19.64 2.60 17.24
N THR A 52 20.84 2.52 16.66
CA THR A 52 21.80 3.65 16.71
C THR A 52 21.36 4.84 15.87
N TYR A 53 20.67 4.63 14.75
CA TYR A 53 20.10 5.73 13.95
C TYR A 53 19.00 6.49 14.70
N PHE A 54 18.13 5.79 15.43
CA PHE A 54 17.02 6.41 16.17
C PHE A 54 17.42 6.93 17.55
N PHE A 55 18.26 6.19 18.27
CA PHE A 55 18.54 6.44 19.70
C PHE A 55 19.99 6.86 19.97
N GLY A 56 20.82 7.01 18.92
CA GLY A 56 22.22 7.37 19.06
C GLY A 56 23.13 6.20 19.45
N ALA A 57 24.44 6.45 19.50
CA ALA A 57 25.43 5.43 19.85
C ALA A 57 25.32 4.99 21.33
N ASP A 58 24.77 5.86 22.18
CA ASP A 58 24.56 5.64 23.61
C ASP A 58 23.17 5.06 23.94
N LEU A 59 22.28 4.92 22.94
CA LEU A 59 20.92 4.37 23.06
C LEU A 59 20.01 5.12 24.05
N LYS A 60 20.37 6.36 24.40
CA LYS A 60 19.59 7.21 25.33
C LYS A 60 18.78 8.28 24.62
N GLY A 61 18.96 8.42 23.31
CA GLY A 61 18.13 9.30 22.50
C GLY A 61 16.66 8.88 22.60
N LYS A 62 15.76 9.83 22.35
CA LYS A 62 14.33 9.56 22.27
C LYS A 62 13.84 9.81 20.85
N LEU A 63 12.91 8.96 20.39
CA LEU A 63 12.37 9.03 19.05
C LEU A 63 11.03 9.75 19.06
N THR A 64 10.94 10.88 18.36
CA THR A 64 9.66 11.57 18.16
C THR A 64 8.86 10.92 17.04
N ILE A 65 7.52 10.98 17.14
CA ILE A 65 6.62 10.48 16.10
C ILE A 65 6.90 11.15 14.74
N LYS A 66 7.23 12.45 14.75
CA LYS A 66 7.55 13.21 13.53
C LYS A 66 8.76 12.60 12.81
N ASN A 67 9.85 12.33 13.54
CA ASN A 67 11.06 11.74 12.97
C ASN A 67 10.80 10.32 12.46
N PHE A 68 9.99 9.53 13.18
CA PHE A 68 9.61 8.19 12.72
C PHE A 68 8.79 8.20 11.43
N LEU A 69 7.81 9.10 11.31
CA LEU A 69 7.02 9.26 10.09
C LEU A 69 7.87 9.75 8.92
N GLU A 70 8.84 10.62 9.16
CA GLU A 70 9.81 11.05 8.15
C GLU A 70 10.69 9.88 7.69
N PHE A 71 11.21 9.08 8.61
CA PHE A 71 11.94 7.86 8.29
C PHE A 71 11.08 6.89 7.45
N GLN A 72 9.84 6.64 7.86
CA GLN A 72 8.92 5.77 7.10
C GLN A 72 8.71 6.30 5.67
N ARG A 73 8.52 7.61 5.52
CA ARG A 73 8.34 8.26 4.22
C ARG A 73 9.59 8.09 3.35
N LYS A 74 10.77 8.33 3.92
CA LYS A 74 12.06 8.19 3.24
C LYS A 74 12.30 6.74 2.81
N LEU A 75 12.05 5.77 3.69
CA LEU A 75 12.18 4.36 3.36
C LEU A 75 11.24 3.95 2.21
N GLN A 76 9.98 4.39 2.24
CA GLN A 76 9.03 4.12 1.15
C GLN A 76 9.50 4.76 -0.18
N HIS A 77 10.00 5.98 -0.12
CA HIS A 77 10.58 6.68 -1.27
C HIS A 77 11.78 5.92 -1.84
N ASP A 78 12.72 5.51 -0.98
CA ASP A 78 13.94 4.82 -1.40
C ASP A 78 13.63 3.44 -1.99
N VAL A 79 12.67 2.72 -1.42
CA VAL A 79 12.20 1.45 -2.01
C VAL A 79 11.52 1.68 -3.37
N LEU A 80 10.71 2.73 -3.51
CA LEU A 80 10.11 3.08 -4.80
C LEU A 80 11.18 3.46 -5.83
N LYS A 81 12.21 4.19 -5.41
CA LYS A 81 13.35 4.54 -6.26
C LYS A 81 14.11 3.29 -6.72
N LEU A 82 14.36 2.34 -5.82
CA LEU A 82 14.99 1.06 -6.19
C LEU A 82 14.11 0.25 -7.14
N GLU A 83 12.78 0.24 -6.95
CA GLU A 83 11.84 -0.38 -7.89
C GLU A 83 11.90 0.27 -9.28
N PHE A 84 12.04 1.60 -9.35
CA PHE A 84 12.18 2.35 -10.59
C PHE A 84 13.53 2.06 -11.29
N GLU A 85 14.63 2.13 -10.55
CA GLU A 85 15.99 1.88 -11.07
C GLU A 85 16.14 0.45 -11.60
N ARG A 86 15.44 -0.53 -11.00
CA ARG A 86 15.42 -1.93 -11.47
C ARG A 86 14.88 -2.09 -12.90
N HIS A 87 14.18 -1.09 -13.43
CA HIS A 87 13.69 -1.10 -14.80
C HIS A 87 14.69 -0.55 -15.83
N ASP A 88 15.92 -0.22 -15.41
CA ASP A 88 16.98 0.32 -16.25
C ASP A 88 16.51 1.55 -17.05
N PRO A 89 16.14 2.65 -16.36
CA PRO A 89 15.61 3.84 -17.02
C PRO A 89 16.63 4.46 -17.99
N VAL A 90 16.22 4.67 -19.24
CA VAL A 90 17.04 5.34 -20.26
C VAL A 90 16.78 6.85 -20.15
N ASP A 91 17.83 7.65 -19.99
CA ASP A 91 17.74 9.10 -19.74
C ASP A 91 16.84 9.46 -18.54
N GLY A 92 16.83 8.60 -17.51
CA GLY A 92 16.01 8.79 -16.31
C GLY A 92 14.51 8.55 -16.54
N ARG A 93 14.14 7.88 -17.64
CA ARG A 93 12.75 7.59 -18.01
C ARG A 93 12.51 6.09 -18.14
N ILE A 94 11.39 5.63 -17.59
CA ILE A 94 10.88 4.27 -17.83
C ILE A 94 9.82 4.29 -18.92
N THR A 95 9.70 3.20 -19.65
CA THR A 95 8.63 3.03 -20.65
C THR A 95 7.25 2.93 -19.98
N GLU A 96 6.20 3.32 -20.69
CA GLU A 96 4.81 3.24 -20.25
C GLU A 96 4.42 1.79 -19.89
N ARG A 97 4.97 0.82 -20.62
CA ARG A 97 4.78 -0.60 -20.33
C ARG A 97 5.43 -1.00 -19.00
N GLN A 98 6.64 -0.53 -18.71
CA GLN A 98 7.31 -0.79 -17.44
C GLN A 98 6.53 -0.13 -16.29
N PHE A 99 6.10 1.12 -16.46
CA PHE A 99 5.25 1.80 -15.48
C PHE A 99 3.92 1.06 -15.24
N GLY A 100 3.23 0.63 -16.28
CA GLY A 100 2.00 -0.17 -16.14
C GLY A 100 2.25 -1.52 -15.46
N GLY A 101 3.37 -2.19 -15.77
CA GLY A 101 3.80 -3.40 -15.07
C GLY A 101 4.08 -3.15 -13.59
N MET A 102 4.71 -2.02 -13.27
CA MET A 102 4.92 -1.57 -11.91
C MET A 102 3.58 -1.33 -11.22
N LEU A 103 2.63 -0.59 -11.78
CA LEU A 103 1.30 -0.38 -11.17
C LEU A 103 0.53 -1.69 -10.91
N LEU A 104 0.65 -2.67 -11.80
CA LEU A 104 -0.05 -3.94 -11.69
C LEU A 104 0.68 -4.98 -10.84
N ALA A 105 1.94 -4.77 -10.46
CA ALA A 105 2.62 -5.71 -9.56
C ALA A 105 1.89 -5.76 -8.20
N TYR A 106 1.67 -6.95 -7.66
CA TYR A 106 0.91 -7.23 -6.42
C TYR A 106 -0.60 -6.92 -6.47
N SER A 107 -1.14 -6.46 -7.59
CA SER A 107 -2.57 -6.14 -7.75
C SER A 107 -3.53 -7.33 -7.72
N GLY A 108 -3.00 -8.57 -7.67
CA GLY A 108 -3.81 -9.79 -7.71
C GLY A 108 -4.55 -10.04 -9.04
N VAL A 109 -4.32 -9.18 -10.06
CA VAL A 109 -4.95 -9.31 -11.39
C VAL A 109 -4.51 -10.60 -12.07
N GLN A 110 -5.47 -11.29 -12.70
CA GLN A 110 -5.22 -12.51 -13.44
C GLN A 110 -4.21 -12.28 -14.58
N SER A 111 -3.26 -13.20 -14.75
CA SER A 111 -2.18 -13.10 -15.74
C SER A 111 -2.66 -12.80 -17.17
N LYS A 112 -3.84 -13.33 -17.55
CA LYS A 112 -4.47 -13.08 -18.86
C LYS A 112 -4.89 -11.61 -19.02
N LYS A 113 -5.60 -11.02 -18.05
CA LYS A 113 -6.01 -9.60 -18.05
C LYS A 113 -4.78 -8.69 -18.00
N LEU A 114 -3.78 -9.04 -17.18
CA LEU A 114 -2.51 -8.33 -17.07
C LEU A 114 -1.77 -8.25 -18.42
N THR A 115 -1.70 -9.38 -19.15
CA THR A 115 -1.06 -9.43 -20.47
C THR A 115 -1.84 -8.62 -21.51
N ALA A 116 -3.17 -8.61 -21.45
CA ALA A 116 -4.01 -7.81 -22.33
C ALA A 116 -3.79 -6.31 -22.12
N MET A 117 -3.82 -5.84 -20.86
CA MET A 117 -3.61 -4.44 -20.49
C MET A 117 -2.20 -3.97 -20.91
N GLN A 118 -1.16 -4.79 -20.72
CA GLN A 118 0.19 -4.46 -21.20
C GLN A 118 0.30 -4.39 -22.73
N LYS A 119 -0.45 -5.24 -23.46
CA LYS A 119 -0.51 -5.18 -24.93
C LYS A 119 -1.21 -3.92 -25.41
N GLN A 120 -2.27 -3.49 -24.73
CA GLN A 120 -2.96 -2.23 -25.02
C GLN A 120 -2.03 -1.03 -24.85
N LEU A 121 -1.28 -0.95 -23.74
CA LEU A 121 -0.27 0.10 -23.55
C LEU A 121 0.76 0.14 -24.67
N LYS A 122 1.30 -1.03 -25.07
CA LYS A 122 2.25 -1.09 -26.19
C LYS A 122 1.64 -0.63 -27.52
N LYS A 123 0.33 -0.79 -27.72
CA LYS A 123 -0.38 -0.35 -28.93
C LYS A 123 -0.67 1.15 -28.90
N HIS A 124 -1.06 1.69 -27.74
CA HIS A 124 -1.36 3.12 -27.55
C HIS A 124 -0.09 3.99 -27.59
N PHE A 125 0.99 3.52 -26.99
CA PHE A 125 2.25 4.27 -26.86
C PHE A 125 3.36 3.60 -27.68
N LYS A 126 3.27 3.71 -29.01
CA LYS A 126 4.31 3.18 -29.92
C LYS A 126 5.59 4.02 -29.92
N GLU A 127 5.44 5.33 -29.82
CA GLU A 127 6.52 6.31 -29.60
C GLU A 127 6.28 6.97 -28.24
N GLY A 128 6.51 6.20 -27.18
CA GLY A 128 6.32 6.64 -25.81
C GLY A 128 7.35 7.70 -25.41
N LYS A 129 6.91 8.75 -24.72
CA LYS A 129 7.78 9.79 -24.16
C LYS A 129 8.52 9.30 -22.90
N GLY A 130 8.08 8.17 -22.34
CA GLY A 130 8.56 7.65 -21.07
C GLY A 130 8.16 8.52 -19.88
N LEU A 131 8.20 7.94 -18.68
CA LEU A 131 7.86 8.61 -17.43
C LEU A 131 9.11 8.82 -16.60
N THR A 132 9.25 10.03 -16.06
CA THR A 132 10.31 10.37 -15.11
C THR A 132 10.02 9.83 -13.72
N PHE A 133 11.04 9.72 -12.88
CA PHE A 133 10.86 9.28 -11.50
C PHE A 133 9.89 10.19 -10.70
N GLN A 134 9.95 11.50 -10.91
CA GLN A 134 9.09 12.46 -10.20
C GLN A 134 7.60 12.28 -10.54
N GLU A 135 7.29 12.01 -11.81
CA GLU A 135 5.91 11.72 -12.24
C GLU A 135 5.38 10.44 -11.60
N VAL A 136 6.22 9.40 -11.56
CA VAL A 136 5.92 8.14 -10.90
C VAL A 136 5.70 8.36 -9.39
N GLU A 137 6.60 9.10 -8.73
CA GLU A 137 6.54 9.39 -7.30
C GLU A 137 5.27 10.14 -6.92
N ASN A 138 4.89 11.17 -7.69
CA ASN A 138 3.66 11.93 -7.49
C ASN A 138 2.43 11.01 -7.59
N PHE A 139 2.42 10.11 -8.57
CA PHE A 139 1.33 9.14 -8.71
C PHE A 139 1.27 8.16 -7.53
N PHE A 140 2.41 7.63 -7.07
CA PHE A 140 2.42 6.77 -5.89
C PHE A 140 2.05 7.52 -4.61
N THR A 141 2.34 8.81 -4.50
CA THR A 141 1.88 9.67 -3.41
C THR A 141 0.37 9.87 -3.44
N PHE A 142 -0.21 10.04 -4.64
CA PHE A 142 -1.66 9.98 -4.82
C PHE A 142 -2.26 8.65 -4.36
N LEU A 143 -1.64 7.52 -4.71
CA LEU A 143 -2.09 6.19 -4.26
C LEU A 143 -1.98 5.97 -2.74
N LYS A 144 -1.07 6.65 -2.04
CA LYS A 144 -1.01 6.55 -0.56
C LYS A 144 -2.30 7.06 0.10
N ASN A 145 -2.98 8.02 -0.55
CA ASN A 145 -4.25 8.58 -0.09
C ASN A 145 -5.46 7.95 -0.79
N ILE A 146 -5.34 6.71 -1.32
CA ILE A 146 -6.39 6.08 -2.12
C ILE A 146 -7.72 5.91 -1.38
N ASN A 147 -7.71 5.80 -0.05
CA ASN A 147 -8.93 5.69 0.75
C ASN A 147 -9.76 6.98 0.72
N ASP A 148 -9.09 8.12 0.81
CA ASP A 148 -9.74 9.44 0.74
C ASP A 148 -10.14 9.75 -0.71
N VAL A 149 -9.31 9.33 -1.67
CA VAL A 149 -9.60 9.43 -3.11
C VAL A 149 -10.82 8.60 -3.48
N ASP A 150 -10.96 7.37 -2.98
CA ASP A 150 -12.13 6.51 -3.20
C ASP A 150 -13.42 7.20 -2.74
N THR A 151 -13.37 7.82 -1.57
CA THR A 151 -14.48 8.61 -1.02
C THR A 151 -14.82 9.79 -1.94
N ALA A 152 -13.81 10.55 -2.37
CA ALA A 152 -14.00 11.68 -3.27
C ALA A 152 -14.58 11.25 -4.63
N LEU A 153 -14.00 10.23 -5.28
CA LEU A 153 -14.46 9.71 -6.57
C LEU A 153 -15.89 9.13 -6.46
N SER A 154 -16.24 8.53 -5.32
CA SER A 154 -17.60 8.06 -5.05
C SER A 154 -18.60 9.22 -5.02
N PHE A 155 -18.24 10.37 -4.46
CA PHE A 155 -19.10 11.57 -4.52
C PHE A 155 -19.33 12.06 -5.95
N TYR A 156 -18.28 12.12 -6.78
CA TYR A 156 -18.42 12.48 -8.20
C TYR A 156 -19.34 11.51 -8.95
N HIS A 157 -19.14 10.21 -8.74
CA HIS A 157 -19.98 9.17 -9.36
C HIS A 157 -21.45 9.26 -8.89
N MET A 158 -21.70 9.53 -7.60
CA MET A 158 -23.07 9.74 -7.08
C MET A 158 -23.74 10.98 -7.65
N ALA A 159 -22.96 12.03 -7.96
CA ALA A 159 -23.45 13.24 -8.62
C ALA A 159 -23.72 13.06 -10.13
N GLY A 160 -23.51 11.85 -10.68
CA GLY A 160 -23.67 11.57 -12.10
C GLY A 160 -22.54 12.10 -12.97
N ALA A 161 -21.40 12.48 -12.40
CA ALA A 161 -20.22 12.89 -13.15
C ALA A 161 -19.43 11.66 -13.61
N SER A 162 -18.93 11.72 -14.85
CA SER A 162 -18.02 10.71 -15.38
C SER A 162 -16.63 10.85 -14.76
N LEU A 163 -15.97 9.72 -14.51
CA LEU A 163 -14.60 9.71 -13.99
C LEU A 163 -13.60 9.84 -15.13
N ASP A 164 -13.48 11.08 -15.62
CA ASP A 164 -12.54 11.46 -16.68
C ASP A 164 -11.16 11.88 -16.13
N LYS A 165 -10.23 12.15 -17.04
CA LYS A 165 -8.85 12.54 -16.70
C LYS A 165 -8.80 13.84 -15.89
N ALA A 166 -9.64 14.81 -16.25
CA ALA A 166 -9.71 16.10 -15.56
C ALA A 166 -10.18 15.94 -14.11
N THR A 167 -11.19 15.11 -13.87
CA THR A 167 -11.68 14.78 -12.54
C THR A 167 -10.60 14.10 -11.71
N MET A 168 -9.83 13.16 -12.29
CA MET A 168 -8.73 12.50 -11.58
C MET A 168 -7.63 13.51 -11.19
N GLN A 169 -7.23 14.41 -12.09
CA GLN A 169 -6.26 15.46 -11.79
C GLN A 169 -6.74 16.41 -10.70
N GLN A 170 -8.02 16.79 -10.75
CA GLN A 170 -8.63 17.64 -9.73
C GLN A 170 -8.64 16.95 -8.37
N VAL A 171 -9.05 15.69 -8.30
CA VAL A 171 -9.04 14.90 -7.06
C VAL A 171 -7.61 14.74 -6.52
N ALA A 172 -6.62 14.49 -7.38
CA ALA A 172 -5.24 14.41 -6.97
C ALA A 172 -4.72 15.72 -6.36
N ARG A 173 -5.06 16.86 -6.97
CA ARG A 173 -4.70 18.20 -6.48
C ARG A 173 -5.39 18.54 -5.15
N THR A 174 -6.68 18.21 -5.00
CA THR A 174 -7.46 18.56 -3.81
C THR A 174 -7.21 17.62 -2.64
N VAL A 175 -7.20 16.31 -2.87
CA VAL A 175 -7.13 15.29 -1.81
C VAL A 175 -5.69 14.95 -1.47
N ALA A 176 -4.89 14.62 -2.48
CA ALA A 176 -3.52 14.16 -2.29
C ALA A 176 -2.48 15.30 -2.32
N LYS A 177 -2.90 16.53 -2.69
CA LYS A 177 -2.03 17.72 -2.81
C LYS A 177 -0.83 17.49 -3.72
N VAL A 178 -1.03 16.73 -4.80
CA VAL A 178 -0.03 16.44 -5.82
C VAL A 178 -0.56 16.77 -7.20
N GLU A 179 0.33 17.20 -8.08
CA GLU A 179 0.02 17.41 -9.50
C GLU A 179 0.39 16.16 -10.30
N LEU A 180 -0.59 15.64 -11.05
CA LEU A 180 -0.40 14.53 -11.96
C LEU A 180 -0.28 15.08 -13.39
N SER A 181 0.77 14.68 -14.12
CA SER A 181 0.93 15.08 -15.51
C SER A 181 -0.14 14.43 -16.38
N ASP A 182 -0.49 15.09 -17.49
CA ASP A 182 -1.44 14.57 -18.47
C ASP A 182 -1.00 13.18 -18.97
N HIS A 183 0.32 13.01 -19.20
CA HIS A 183 0.89 11.75 -19.66
C HIS A 183 0.71 10.61 -18.65
N VAL A 184 0.89 10.86 -17.35
CA VAL A 184 0.58 9.86 -16.31
C VAL A 184 -0.88 9.46 -16.37
N CYS A 185 -1.78 10.44 -16.48
CA CYS A 185 -3.22 10.18 -16.56
C CYS A 185 -3.57 9.38 -17.82
N ASP A 186 -2.96 9.71 -18.97
CA ASP A 186 -3.15 9.00 -20.23
C ASP A 186 -2.74 7.52 -20.11
N VAL A 187 -1.61 7.24 -19.46
CA VAL A 187 -1.13 5.86 -19.28
C VAL A 187 -2.02 5.09 -18.31
N VAL A 188 -2.48 5.72 -17.23
CA VAL A 188 -3.40 5.10 -16.25
C VAL A 188 -4.74 4.79 -16.90
N PHE A 189 -5.32 5.73 -17.65
CA PHE A 189 -6.57 5.52 -18.37
C PHE A 189 -6.40 4.44 -19.44
N ALA A 190 -5.36 4.50 -20.27
CA ALA A 190 -5.09 3.45 -21.26
C ALA A 190 -4.85 2.06 -20.65
N LEU A 191 -4.49 1.99 -19.37
CA LEU A 191 -4.30 0.73 -18.65
C LEU A 191 -5.62 0.19 -18.09
N PHE A 192 -6.48 1.05 -17.51
CA PHE A 192 -7.67 0.63 -16.78
C PHE A 192 -9.00 0.82 -17.52
N ASP A 193 -9.06 1.67 -18.54
CA ASP A 193 -10.18 1.83 -19.46
C ASP A 193 -10.15 0.69 -20.49
N CYS A 194 -10.82 -0.42 -20.15
CA CYS A 194 -10.79 -1.64 -20.96
C CYS A 194 -11.68 -1.54 -22.20
N ASP A 195 -12.73 -0.73 -22.17
CA ASP A 195 -13.73 -0.54 -23.24
C ASP A 195 -13.45 0.70 -24.11
N GLY A 196 -12.49 1.54 -23.72
CA GLY A 196 -12.04 2.70 -24.49
C GLY A 196 -13.05 3.84 -24.51
N ASN A 197 -13.93 3.90 -23.50
CA ASN A 197 -14.99 4.90 -23.41
C ASN A 197 -14.50 6.22 -22.80
N GLY A 198 -13.26 6.28 -22.33
CA GLY A 198 -12.66 7.45 -21.69
C GLY A 198 -12.97 7.58 -20.20
N GLU A 199 -13.62 6.60 -19.59
CA GLU A 199 -14.04 6.59 -18.19
C GLU A 199 -13.40 5.43 -17.42
N LEU A 200 -13.07 5.68 -16.16
CA LEU A 200 -12.58 4.63 -15.27
C LEU A 200 -13.71 4.01 -14.45
N SER A 201 -13.78 2.68 -14.44
CA SER A 201 -14.56 1.97 -13.44
C SER A 201 -13.95 2.19 -12.05
N ASN A 202 -14.62 3.04 -11.24
CA ASN A 202 -14.19 3.39 -9.88
C ASN A 202 -13.83 2.13 -9.07
N LYS A 203 -14.74 1.14 -9.05
CA LYS A 203 -14.56 -0.09 -8.28
C LYS A 203 -13.36 -0.90 -8.72
N GLU A 204 -13.13 -1.03 -10.03
CA GLU A 204 -11.98 -1.79 -10.53
C GLU A 204 -10.66 -1.07 -10.26
N PHE A 205 -10.60 0.22 -10.59
CA PHE A 205 -9.40 1.03 -10.38
C PHE A 205 -9.00 1.06 -8.91
N VAL A 206 -9.92 1.46 -8.02
CA VAL A 206 -9.65 1.58 -6.57
C VAL A 206 -9.30 0.22 -5.97
N SER A 207 -9.97 -0.86 -6.35
CA SER A 207 -9.67 -2.20 -5.83
C SER A 207 -8.25 -2.65 -6.19
N ILE A 208 -7.84 -2.48 -7.45
CA ILE A 208 -6.49 -2.83 -7.91
C ILE A 208 -5.46 -1.96 -7.19
N MET A 209 -5.71 -0.65 -7.06
CA MET A 209 -4.81 0.28 -6.40
C MET A 209 -4.66 0.02 -4.90
N LYS A 210 -5.74 -0.31 -4.19
CA LYS A 210 -5.69 -0.73 -2.78
C LYS A 210 -4.84 -1.98 -2.60
N GLN A 211 -5.02 -3.01 -3.44
CA GLN A 211 -4.20 -4.23 -3.37
C GLN A 211 -2.72 -3.96 -3.67
N ARG A 212 -2.44 -3.10 -4.66
CA ARG A 212 -1.08 -2.66 -4.99
C ARG A 212 -0.42 -1.95 -3.82
N LEU A 213 -1.11 -1.00 -3.18
CA LEU A 213 -0.57 -0.23 -2.04
C LEU A 213 -0.13 -1.14 -0.90
N MET A 214 -0.89 -2.21 -0.67
CA MET A 214 -0.65 -3.20 0.38
C MET A 214 0.44 -4.23 0.04
N ARG A 215 1.00 -4.17 -1.18
CA ARG A 215 2.11 -5.03 -1.67
C ARG A 215 1.90 -6.53 -1.46
N GLY A 216 0.65 -6.96 -1.34
CA GLY A 216 0.29 -8.36 -1.04
C GLY A 216 0.69 -8.84 0.37
N LEU A 217 1.09 -7.94 1.27
CA LEU A 217 1.50 -8.27 2.64
C LEU A 217 0.33 -8.44 3.61
N GLU A 218 -0.86 -7.95 3.27
CA GLU A 218 -2.04 -8.10 4.12
C GLU A 218 -2.71 -9.47 4.00
N LYS A 219 -2.46 -10.20 2.90
CA LYS A 219 -3.10 -11.50 2.72
C LYS A 219 -2.65 -12.44 3.83
N PRO A 220 -3.57 -12.94 4.67
CA PRO A 220 -3.20 -13.86 5.72
C PRO A 220 -2.65 -15.12 5.07
N LYS A 221 -1.41 -15.48 5.40
CA LYS A 221 -0.72 -16.63 4.81
C LYS A 221 -1.00 -17.94 5.59
N ASP A 222 -1.98 -17.92 6.48
CA ASP A 222 -2.47 -19.09 7.22
C ASP A 222 -3.63 -19.74 6.48
N MET A 223 -3.84 -21.04 6.74
CA MET A 223 -4.89 -21.85 6.08
C MET A 223 -6.32 -21.34 6.30
N GLY A 224 -6.54 -20.32 7.14
CA GLY A 224 -7.84 -19.67 7.36
C GLY A 224 -8.86 -20.51 8.13
N PHE A 225 -8.69 -21.84 8.16
CA PHE A 225 -9.57 -22.81 8.79
C PHE A 225 -9.77 -22.56 10.29
N THR A 226 -8.71 -22.28 11.04
CA THR A 226 -8.81 -22.02 12.50
C THR A 226 -9.64 -20.79 12.80
N ARG A 227 -9.50 -19.73 11.99
CA ARG A 227 -10.31 -18.51 12.10
C ARG A 227 -11.76 -18.75 11.73
N LEU A 228 -12.01 -19.55 10.69
CA LEU A 228 -13.37 -19.94 10.30
C LEU A 228 -14.07 -20.73 11.42
N MET A 229 -13.39 -21.73 11.99
CA MET A 229 -13.93 -22.54 13.09
C MET A 229 -14.21 -21.71 14.34
N GLN A 230 -13.31 -20.80 14.73
CA GLN A 230 -13.55 -19.88 15.85
C GLN A 230 -14.71 -18.92 15.58
N ALA A 231 -14.82 -18.39 14.35
CA ALA A 231 -15.93 -17.52 13.97
C ALA A 231 -17.27 -18.29 14.04
N MET A 232 -17.31 -19.50 13.48
CA MET A 232 -18.49 -20.36 13.56
C MET A 232 -18.86 -20.67 15.01
N TRP A 233 -17.89 -20.97 15.87
CA TRP A 233 -18.13 -21.20 17.30
C TRP A 233 -18.70 -19.97 18.00
N LYS A 234 -18.13 -18.77 17.75
CA LYS A 234 -18.66 -17.52 18.31
C LYS A 234 -20.09 -17.23 17.83
N CYS A 235 -20.36 -17.38 16.54
CA CYS A 235 -21.72 -17.19 16.00
C CYS A 235 -22.71 -18.22 16.56
N ALA A 236 -22.27 -19.47 16.73
CA ALA A 236 -23.08 -20.52 17.36
C ALA A 236 -23.37 -20.21 18.83
N GLN A 237 -22.40 -19.62 19.54
CA GLN A 237 -22.58 -19.18 20.91
C GLN A 237 -23.57 -18.02 21.00
N GLU A 238 -23.42 -16.96 20.18
CA GLU A 238 -24.36 -15.82 20.13
C GLU A 238 -25.78 -16.26 19.80
N THR A 239 -25.96 -17.12 18.78
CA THR A 239 -27.29 -17.67 18.46
C THR A 239 -27.85 -18.52 19.59
N ALA A 240 -27.03 -19.30 20.30
CA ALA A 240 -27.48 -20.04 21.47
C ALA A 240 -27.91 -19.12 22.64
N TRP A 241 -27.24 -17.97 22.83
CA TRP A 241 -27.66 -16.96 23.80
C TRP A 241 -28.97 -16.26 23.41
N ASP A 242 -29.15 -15.93 22.13
CA ASP A 242 -30.40 -15.36 21.62
C ASP A 242 -31.59 -16.33 21.76
N PHE A 243 -31.36 -17.64 21.64
CA PHE A 243 -32.36 -18.67 21.92
C PHE A 243 -32.65 -18.85 23.43
N ALA A 244 -31.66 -18.63 24.30
CA ALA A 244 -31.80 -18.78 25.75
C ALA A 244 -32.46 -17.57 26.44
N LEU A 245 -32.45 -16.39 25.80
CA LEU A 245 -33.07 -15.15 26.30
C LEU A 245 -34.00 -14.58 25.21
N PRO A 246 -35.23 -15.10 25.05
CA PRO A 246 -36.19 -14.48 24.15
C PRO A 246 -36.48 -13.06 24.66
N LYS A 247 -36.22 -12.05 23.83
CA LYS A 247 -36.62 -10.66 24.10
C LYS A 247 -38.14 -10.64 24.28
N GLN A 248 -38.58 -10.29 25.50
CA GLN A 248 -39.98 -10.02 25.82
C GLN A 248 -40.50 -8.80 25.05
#